data_AF-A0A7C4NKH5-F1
#
_entry.id   AF-A0A7C4NKH5-F1
#
_cell.length_a   1.000
_cell.length_b   1.000
_cell.length_c   1.000
_cell.angle_alpha   90.00
_cell.angle_beta   90.00
_cell.angle_gamma   90.00
#
_symmetry.space_group_name_H-M   'P 1'
#
loop_
_entity.id
_entity.type
_entity.pdbx_description
1 polymer ?
#
loop_
_entity_poly.entity_id
_entity_poly.type
_entity_poly.pdbx_seq_one_letter_code
_entity_poly.pdbx_strand_id
1 'polypeptide(L)'
;MERLIGVDIGGTRTRVGAVTEGRILARKEFPTRGVAEVRLAIAEVLRAVGWERPDAIGVGAPAPLDMRQGRILQAPNLPHWNGVNVVEELRRAFSCPVYLGNDANCAAVGELAYGWQAKDFVYVTWSTGIGGGIVAGGRVV
;
A
#
# COMPACT_ATOMS: atom_id res chain seq x y z
N MET A 1 -13.85 -0.24 15.78
CA MET A 1 -13.28 -1.01 14.65
C MET A 1 -12.21 -0.14 14.00
N GLU A 2 -11.12 -0.75 13.59
CA GLU A 2 -9.99 -0.04 12.97
C GLU A 2 -10.37 0.46 11.57
N ARG A 3 -10.12 1.75 11.30
CA ARG A 3 -10.42 2.39 10.02
C ARG A 3 -9.14 2.53 9.22
N LEU A 4 -8.80 1.51 8.46
CA LEU A 4 -7.53 1.46 7.74
C LEU A 4 -7.72 1.85 6.27
N ILE A 5 -6.68 2.42 5.68
CA ILE A 5 -6.59 2.64 4.24
C ILE A 5 -5.40 1.86 3.71
N GLY A 6 -5.64 1.01 2.71
CA GLY A 6 -4.60 0.36 1.92
C GLY A 6 -4.43 1.08 0.60
N VAL A 7 -3.17 1.34 0.22
CA VAL A 7 -2.78 1.87 -1.09
C VAL A 7 -1.80 0.90 -1.73
N ASP A 8 -2.13 0.40 -2.91
CA ASP A 8 -1.28 -0.48 -3.72
C ASP A 8 -0.92 0.26 -5.01
N ILE A 9 0.32 0.70 -5.12
CA ILE A 9 0.84 1.50 -6.24
C ILE A 9 1.54 0.55 -7.23
N GLY A 10 0.82 0.02 -8.21
CA GLY A 10 1.41 -0.74 -9.30
C GLY A 10 1.96 0.17 -10.42
N GLY A 11 2.78 -0.40 -11.32
CA GLY A 11 3.35 0.34 -12.45
C GLY A 11 2.31 0.92 -13.42
N THR A 12 1.16 0.26 -13.56
CA THR A 12 0.08 0.67 -14.48
C THR A 12 -1.20 1.10 -13.77
N ARG A 13 -1.52 0.46 -12.64
CA ARG A 13 -2.74 0.67 -11.86
C ARG A 13 -2.40 0.93 -10.41
N THR A 14 -3.06 1.92 -9.82
CA THR A 14 -3.06 2.17 -8.39
C THR A 14 -4.41 1.81 -7.83
N ARG A 15 -4.43 1.13 -6.69
CA ARG A 15 -5.63 0.72 -5.97
C ARG A 15 -5.63 1.34 -4.58
N VAL A 16 -6.79 1.84 -4.16
CA VAL A 16 -7.00 2.40 -2.82
C VAL A 16 -8.23 1.73 -2.23
N GLY A 17 -8.13 1.23 -0.99
CA GLY A 17 -9.22 0.55 -0.30
C GLY A 17 -9.41 1.03 1.13
N ALA A 18 -10.66 1.26 1.53
CA ALA A 18 -11.05 1.39 2.94
C ALA A 18 -11.24 0.00 3.53
N VAL A 19 -10.52 -0.32 4.60
CA VAL A 19 -10.41 -1.67 5.17
C VAL A 19 -10.73 -1.65 6.67
N THR A 20 -11.52 -2.61 7.12
CA THR A 20 -11.75 -2.89 8.55
C THR A 20 -11.79 -4.39 8.75
N GLU A 21 -11.13 -4.91 9.80
CA GLU A 21 -11.18 -6.34 10.17
C GLU A 21 -10.89 -7.29 8.98
N GLY A 22 -9.90 -6.94 8.14
CA GLY A 22 -9.54 -7.70 6.94
C GLY A 22 -10.52 -7.61 5.77
N ARG A 23 -11.58 -6.80 5.88
CA ARG A 23 -12.61 -6.62 4.83
C ARG A 23 -12.47 -5.27 4.14
N ILE A 24 -12.53 -5.28 2.81
CA ILE A 24 -12.55 -4.06 1.99
C ILE A 24 -14.00 -3.57 1.91
N LEU A 25 -14.28 -2.39 2.46
CA LEU A 25 -15.61 -1.77 2.46
C LEU A 25 -15.87 -0.95 1.20
N ALA A 26 -14.85 -0.26 0.71
CA ALA A 26 -14.89 0.50 -0.54
C ALA A 26 -13.53 0.44 -1.21
N ARG A 27 -13.51 0.47 -2.54
CA ARG A 27 -12.27 0.48 -3.33
C ARG A 27 -12.37 1.39 -4.55
N LYS A 28 -11.24 1.97 -4.92
CA LYS A 28 -11.03 2.70 -6.18
C LYS A 28 -9.80 2.15 -6.87
N GLU A 29 -9.88 2.04 -8.20
CA GLU A 29 -8.76 1.68 -9.06
C GLU A 29 -8.66 2.68 -10.20
N PHE A 30 -7.44 3.11 -10.50
CA PHE A 30 -7.18 4.14 -11.51
C PHE A 30 -5.78 3.97 -12.12
N PRO A 31 -5.51 4.52 -13.31
CA PRO A 31 -4.16 4.53 -13.88
C PRO A 31 -3.16 5.21 -12.95
N THR A 32 -1.99 4.61 -12.78
CA THR A 32 -0.95 5.17 -11.91
C THR A 32 -0.43 6.49 -12.48
N ARG A 33 -0.55 7.56 -11.71
CA ARG A 33 -0.11 8.92 -12.09
C ARG A 33 0.77 9.51 -11.01
N GLY A 34 0.21 9.98 -9.89
CA GLY A 34 1.01 10.46 -8.78
C GLY A 34 0.26 10.49 -7.46
N VAL A 35 0.88 11.11 -6.47
CA VAL A 35 0.35 11.18 -5.10
C VAL A 35 -0.94 12.00 -5.00
N ALA A 36 -1.17 12.95 -5.93
CA ALA A 36 -2.38 13.75 -5.95
C ALA A 36 -3.63 12.90 -6.22
N GLU A 37 -3.57 11.99 -7.20
CA GLU A 37 -4.66 11.05 -7.49
C GLU A 37 -4.88 10.06 -6.34
N VAL A 38 -3.81 9.63 -5.67
CA VAL A 38 -3.92 8.81 -4.45
C VAL A 38 -4.68 9.56 -3.36
N ARG A 39 -4.33 10.83 -3.09
CA ARG A 39 -5.05 11.65 -2.09
C ARG A 39 -6.54 11.79 -2.43
N LEU A 40 -6.86 12.05 -3.69
CA LEU A 40 -8.26 12.15 -4.15
C LEU A 40 -8.98 10.82 -3.93
N ALA A 41 -8.38 9.69 -4.34
CA ALA A 41 -8.98 8.38 -4.16
C ALA A 41 -9.19 8.00 -2.70
N ILE A 42 -8.25 8.36 -1.80
CA ILE A 42 -8.41 8.16 -0.35
C ILE A 42 -9.62 8.97 0.16
N ALA A 43 -9.73 10.24 -0.20
CA ALA A 43 -10.87 11.08 0.21
C ALA A 43 -12.21 10.52 -0.30
N GLU A 44 -12.23 9.99 -1.53
CA GLU A 44 -13.43 9.35 -2.11
C GLU A 44 -13.83 8.08 -1.36
N VAL A 45 -12.89 7.17 -1.07
CA VAL A 45 -13.24 5.94 -0.34
C VAL A 45 -13.65 6.22 1.10
N LEU A 46 -13.03 7.21 1.77
CA LEU A 46 -13.44 7.67 3.11
C LEU A 46 -14.88 8.17 3.09
N ARG A 47 -15.23 9.02 2.12
CA ARG A 47 -16.59 9.53 1.94
C ARG A 47 -17.58 8.40 1.67
N ALA A 48 -17.22 7.43 0.83
CA ALA A 48 -18.09 6.31 0.47
C ALA A 48 -18.46 5.43 1.68
N VAL A 49 -17.58 5.33 2.68
CA VAL A 49 -17.81 4.55 3.91
C VAL A 49 -18.25 5.40 5.11
N GLY A 50 -18.43 6.72 4.92
CA GLY A 50 -18.81 7.65 5.97
C GLY A 50 -17.75 7.87 7.05
N TRP A 51 -16.46 7.71 6.72
CA TRP A 51 -15.36 7.97 7.64
C TRP A 51 -14.82 9.38 7.47
N GLU A 52 -14.66 10.10 8.58
CA GLU A 52 -14.05 11.43 8.58
C GLU A 52 -12.53 11.36 8.37
N ARG A 53 -11.88 10.37 9.00
CA ARG A 53 -10.43 10.13 8.90
C ARG A 53 -10.10 8.65 9.10
N PRO A 54 -9.02 8.15 8.49
CA PRO A 54 -8.47 6.84 8.80
C PRO A 54 -7.65 6.87 10.09
N ASP A 55 -7.54 5.73 10.76
CA ASP A 55 -6.65 5.53 11.89
C ASP A 55 -5.20 5.32 11.45
N ALA A 56 -4.99 4.72 10.26
CA ALA A 56 -3.68 4.60 9.60
C ALA A 56 -3.80 4.35 8.09
N ILE A 57 -2.72 4.65 7.36
CA ILE A 57 -2.57 4.35 5.93
C ILE A 57 -1.36 3.42 5.72
N GLY A 58 -1.57 2.30 5.03
CA GLY A 58 -0.49 1.43 4.52
C GLY A 58 -0.32 1.63 3.02
N VAL A 59 0.93 1.80 2.56
CA VAL A 59 1.29 1.99 1.16
C VAL A 59 2.23 0.88 0.72
N GLY A 60 1.81 0.05 -0.23
CA GLY A 60 2.65 -0.88 -0.97
C GLY A 60 3.10 -0.27 -2.29
N ALA A 61 4.40 -0.33 -2.58
CA ALA A 61 4.95 0.16 -3.85
C ALA A 61 6.15 -0.69 -4.34
N PRO A 62 6.39 -0.71 -5.66
CA PRO A 62 7.59 -1.28 -6.26
C PRO A 62 8.87 -0.64 -5.72
N ALA A 63 9.87 -1.48 -5.49
CA ALA A 63 11.23 -1.05 -5.17
C ALA A 63 11.90 -0.29 -6.33
N PRO A 64 12.96 0.51 -6.06
CA PRO A 64 13.61 0.78 -4.77
C PRO A 64 12.89 1.84 -3.91
N LEU A 65 12.86 1.60 -2.59
CA LEU A 65 12.23 2.45 -1.57
C LEU A 65 13.23 2.85 -0.49
N ASP A 66 13.14 4.08 0.01
CA ASP A 66 13.66 4.46 1.32
C ASP A 66 12.51 4.39 2.33
N MET A 67 12.35 3.23 2.98
CA MET A 67 11.29 3.00 3.96
C MET A 67 11.49 3.81 5.25
N ARG A 68 12.71 4.27 5.55
CA ARG A 68 12.97 5.10 6.75
C ARG A 68 12.47 6.52 6.55
N GLN A 69 12.76 7.10 5.38
CA GLN A 69 12.28 8.43 5.02
C GLN A 69 10.84 8.42 4.46
N GLY A 70 10.36 7.25 4.02
CA GLY A 70 9.03 7.09 3.44
C GLY A 70 8.96 7.52 1.96
N ARG A 71 10.06 7.35 1.23
CA ARG A 71 10.26 7.85 -0.13
C ARG A 71 10.36 6.73 -1.15
N ILE A 72 9.72 6.91 -2.31
CA ILE A 72 9.95 6.09 -3.50
C ILE A 72 11.16 6.69 -4.22
N LEU A 73 12.22 5.90 -4.45
CA LEU A 73 13.50 6.43 -4.92
C LEU A 73 13.49 6.61 -6.44
N GLN A 74 13.84 5.56 -7.19
CA GLN A 74 13.86 5.58 -8.64
C GLN A 74 13.29 4.27 -9.16
N ALA A 75 11.98 4.20 -9.27
CA ALA A 75 11.27 3.02 -9.72
C ALA A 75 11.05 3.13 -11.24
N PRO A 76 11.69 2.27 -12.08
CA PRO A 76 11.62 2.39 -13.54
C PRO A 76 10.18 2.39 -14.08
N ASN A 77 9.31 1.64 -13.40
CA ASN A 77 7.90 1.48 -13.77
C ASN A 77 7.00 2.59 -13.19
N LEU A 78 7.55 3.57 -12.48
CA LEU A 78 6.81 4.66 -11.82
C LEU A 78 7.52 6.02 -12.01
N PRO A 79 7.64 6.53 -13.25
CA PRO A 79 8.44 7.73 -13.53
C PRO A 79 8.00 8.96 -12.74
N HIS A 80 6.71 9.08 -12.46
CA HIS A 80 6.10 10.18 -11.72
C HIS A 80 6.25 10.10 -10.19
N TRP A 81 6.80 8.98 -9.67
CA TRP A 81 6.99 8.75 -8.24
C TRP A 81 8.45 8.89 -7.79
N ASN A 82 9.37 9.17 -8.71
CA ASN A 82 10.79 9.29 -8.41
C ASN A 82 11.04 10.43 -7.41
N GLY A 83 11.64 10.09 -6.27
CA GLY A 83 11.94 11.03 -5.17
C GLY A 83 10.74 11.43 -4.31
N VAL A 84 9.53 10.92 -4.57
CA VAL A 84 8.32 11.32 -3.86
C VAL A 84 8.31 10.77 -2.43
N ASN A 85 8.23 11.66 -1.43
CA ASN A 85 8.02 11.28 -0.04
C ASN A 85 6.53 11.02 0.23
N VAL A 86 6.05 9.84 -0.17
CA VAL A 86 4.63 9.49 -0.08
C VAL A 86 4.12 9.46 1.36
N VAL A 87 4.96 9.06 2.31
CA VAL A 87 4.60 9.05 3.74
C VAL A 87 4.30 10.46 4.23
N GLU A 88 5.17 11.41 3.92
CA GLU A 88 5.00 12.80 4.35
C GLU A 88 3.79 13.46 3.68
N GLU A 89 3.62 13.27 2.36
CA GLU A 89 2.50 13.81 1.60
C GLU A 89 1.13 13.34 2.16
N LEU A 90 1.00 12.03 2.40
CA LEU A 90 -0.24 11.47 2.92
C LEU A 90 -0.44 11.79 4.41
N ARG A 91 0.63 11.82 5.21
CA ARG A 91 0.54 12.21 6.63
C ARG A 91 0.07 13.66 6.77
N ARG A 92 0.59 14.58 5.95
CA ARG A 92 0.15 15.99 5.93
C ARG A 92 -1.32 16.10 5.49
N ALA A 93 -1.75 15.31 4.52
CA ALA A 93 -3.11 15.37 3.99
C ALA A 93 -4.18 14.80 4.94
N PHE A 94 -3.88 13.72 5.66
CA PHE A 94 -4.87 12.96 6.44
C PHE A 94 -4.62 12.96 7.96
N SER A 95 -3.52 13.56 8.41
CA SER A 95 -3.17 13.69 9.84
C SER A 95 -3.20 12.36 10.60
N CYS A 96 -2.69 11.29 9.99
CA CYS A 96 -2.61 9.96 10.57
C CYS A 96 -1.25 9.29 10.31
N PRO A 97 -0.90 8.22 11.05
CA PRO A 97 0.24 7.37 10.73
C PRO A 97 0.17 6.83 9.30
N VAL A 98 1.30 6.85 8.61
CA VAL A 98 1.47 6.31 7.26
C VAL A 98 2.70 5.42 7.22
N TYR A 99 2.57 4.23 6.64
CA TYR A 99 3.62 3.22 6.54
C TYR A 99 3.84 2.87 5.08
N LEU A 100 5.11 2.80 4.67
CA LEU A 100 5.53 2.41 3.32
C LEU A 100 6.22 1.06 3.38
N GLY A 101 5.82 0.15 2.49
CA GLY A 101 6.43 -1.16 2.32
C GLY A 101 6.59 -1.52 0.84
N ASN A 102 7.46 -2.50 0.59
CA ASN A 102 7.50 -3.12 -0.72
C ASN A 102 6.20 -3.89 -0.97
N ASP A 103 5.64 -3.77 -2.17
CA ASP A 103 4.40 -4.41 -2.61
C ASP A 103 4.38 -5.94 -2.40
N ALA A 104 5.43 -6.66 -2.78
CA ALA A 104 5.50 -8.11 -2.61
C ALA A 104 5.57 -8.52 -1.13
N ASN A 105 6.31 -7.77 -0.30
CA ASN A 105 6.31 -7.97 1.15
C ASN A 105 4.94 -7.68 1.76
N CYS A 106 4.27 -6.59 1.34
CA CYS A 106 2.92 -6.27 1.79
C CYS A 106 1.92 -7.38 1.41
N ALA A 107 2.03 -7.95 0.21
CA ALA A 107 1.22 -9.09 -0.20
C ALA A 107 1.48 -10.32 0.68
N ALA A 108 2.75 -10.61 1.00
CA ALA A 108 3.10 -11.68 1.93
C ALA A 108 2.52 -11.46 3.34
N VAL A 109 2.53 -10.23 3.86
CA VAL A 109 1.83 -9.90 5.13
C VAL A 109 0.33 -10.15 5.01
N GLY A 110 -0.27 -9.78 3.88
CA GLY A 110 -1.69 -10.04 3.61
C GLY A 110 -2.03 -11.53 3.65
N GLU A 111 -1.24 -12.36 2.98
CA GLU A 111 -1.39 -13.82 2.98
C GLU A 111 -1.18 -14.44 4.37
N LEU A 112 -0.20 -13.94 5.13
CA LEU A 112 0.03 -14.38 6.50
C LEU A 112 -1.16 -14.04 7.42
N ALA A 113 -1.77 -12.88 7.26
CA ALA A 113 -2.85 -12.42 8.12
C ALA A 113 -4.22 -13.01 7.74
N TYR A 114 -4.53 -13.06 6.45
CA TYR A 114 -5.88 -13.30 5.94
C TYR A 114 -5.99 -14.43 4.91
N GLY A 115 -4.86 -14.94 4.41
CA GLY A 115 -4.80 -15.98 3.39
C GLY A 115 -4.30 -17.31 3.93
N TRP A 116 -3.11 -17.74 3.48
CA TRP A 116 -2.51 -19.03 3.81
C TRP A 116 -2.20 -19.26 5.30
N GLN A 117 -1.91 -18.21 6.07
CA GLN A 117 -1.67 -18.24 7.52
C GLN A 117 -0.57 -19.23 8.02
N ALA A 118 0.27 -19.78 7.15
CA ALA A 118 1.44 -20.56 7.56
C ALA A 118 2.55 -19.66 8.10
N LYS A 119 3.36 -20.20 9.02
CA LYS A 119 4.47 -19.46 9.63
C LYS A 119 5.71 -19.34 8.75
N ASP A 120 5.84 -20.19 7.74
CA ASP A 120 6.99 -20.22 6.84
C ASP A 120 6.50 -20.42 5.40
N PHE A 121 6.71 -19.43 4.54
CA PHE A 121 6.39 -19.51 3.12
C PHE A 121 7.10 -18.42 2.29
N VAL A 122 7.13 -18.63 0.98
CA VAL A 122 7.55 -17.61 0.01
C VAL A 122 6.35 -17.22 -0.82
N TYR A 123 5.99 -15.94 -0.76
CA TYR A 123 5.07 -15.34 -1.72
C TYR A 123 5.82 -15.03 -2.99
N VAL A 124 5.31 -15.47 -4.13
CA VAL A 124 5.85 -15.15 -5.46
C VAL A 124 4.73 -14.54 -6.28
N THR A 125 4.99 -13.36 -6.85
CA THR A 125 4.08 -12.74 -7.82
C THR A 125 4.76 -12.62 -9.17
N TRP A 126 3.99 -12.94 -10.21
CA TRP A 126 4.40 -12.79 -11.60
C TRP A 126 3.41 -11.86 -12.30
N SER A 127 3.87 -10.66 -12.64
CA SER A 127 3.11 -9.67 -13.41
C SER A 127 4.01 -9.05 -14.48
N THR A 128 4.17 -7.72 -14.50
CA THR A 128 5.17 -7.04 -15.34
C THR A 128 6.61 -7.40 -14.98
N GLY A 129 6.83 -7.89 -13.77
CA GLY A 129 8.08 -8.50 -13.31
C GLY A 129 7.81 -9.63 -12.32
N ILE A 130 8.88 -10.20 -11.77
CA ILE A 130 8.81 -11.19 -10.70
C ILE A 130 9.14 -10.48 -9.39
N GLY A 131 8.21 -10.52 -8.45
CA GLY A 131 8.38 -10.03 -7.08
C GLY A 131 8.24 -11.19 -6.09
N GLY A 132 8.81 -11.04 -4.90
CA GLY A 132 8.64 -12.02 -3.85
C GLY A 132 8.76 -11.42 -2.46
N GLY A 133 8.08 -12.07 -1.51
CA GLY A 133 8.17 -11.77 -0.09
C GLY A 133 8.34 -13.07 0.69
N ILE A 134 9.21 -13.05 1.70
CA ILE A 134 9.52 -14.25 2.49
C ILE A 134 8.92 -14.05 3.87
N VAL A 135 8.17 -15.04 4.34
CA VAL A 135 7.74 -15.14 5.73
C VAL A 135 8.47 -16.31 6.38
N ALA A 136 9.15 -16.03 7.49
CA ALA A 136 9.84 -17.02 8.31
C ALA A 136 9.50 -16.82 9.79
N GLY A 137 9.12 -17.89 10.49
CA GLY A 137 8.70 -17.81 11.89
C GLY A 137 7.50 -16.90 12.15
N GLY A 138 6.62 -16.73 11.17
CA GLY A 138 5.44 -15.85 11.24
C GLY A 138 5.78 -14.36 11.12
N ARG A 139 6.92 -14.01 10.53
CA ARG A 139 7.35 -12.64 10.29
C ARG A 139 7.89 -12.49 8.88
N VAL A 140 7.62 -11.34 8.24
CA VAL A 140 8.30 -10.99 7.00
C VAL A 140 9.77 -10.73 7.27
N VAL A 141 10.63 -11.24 6.40
CA VAL A 141 12.10 -11.10 6.44
C VAL A 141 12.53 -9.75 5.87
#